data_AF-A0A966JCW1-F1
#
_entry.id   AF-A0A966JCW1-F1
#
_cell.length_a   1.000
_cell.length_b   1.000
_cell.length_c   1.000
_cell.angle_alpha   90.00
_cell.angle_beta   90.00
_cell.angle_gamma   90.00
#
_symmetry.space_group_name_H-M   'P 1'
#
loop_
_entity.id
_entity.type
_entity.pdbx_description
1 polymer ?
#
loop_
_entity_poly.entity_id
_entity_poly.type
_entity_poly.pdbx_seq_one_letter_code
_entity_poly.pdbx_strand_id
1 'polypeptide(L)' 'MSRAVTRRDALAAFAASLATPALATPALGQTRDAAFDVDVVVIGAGAAGVGAARELRRLGKSCLVLE' A
#
# COMPACT_ATOMS: atom_id res chain seq x y z
N MET A 1 -22.54 -15.35 28.72
CA MET A 1 -22.83 -15.58 27.29
C MET A 1 -21.59 -15.15 26.50
N SER A 2 -20.80 -16.09 25.98
CA SER A 2 -19.59 -15.78 25.21
C SER A 2 -19.99 -15.36 23.79
N ARG A 3 -19.56 -14.18 23.35
CA ARG A 3 -19.83 -13.69 22.00
C ARG A 3 -18.82 -14.34 21.05
N ALA A 4 -19.31 -15.06 20.03
CA ALA A 4 -18.44 -15.71 19.06
C ALA A 4 -17.63 -14.65 18.29
N VAL A 5 -16.30 -14.80 18.30
CA VAL A 5 -15.39 -13.94 17.54
C VAL A 5 -15.59 -14.21 16.05
N THR A 6 -15.93 -13.17 15.30
CA THR A 6 -16.19 -13.24 13.87
C THR A 6 -14.97 -12.83 13.04
N ARG A 7 -14.96 -13.16 11.74
CA ARG A 7 -13.89 -12.73 10.83
C ARG A 7 -13.73 -11.20 10.78
N ARG A 8 -14.81 -10.46 11.00
CA ARG A 8 -14.81 -8.99 11.07
C ARG A 8 -14.04 -8.50 12.30
N ASP A 9 -14.15 -9.20 13.43
CA ASP A 9 -13.45 -8.86 14.67
C ASP A 9 -11.93 -9.09 14.52
N ALA A 10 -11.54 -10.16 13.81
CA ALA A 10 -10.14 -10.43 13.48
C ALA A 10 -9.53 -9.37 12.54
N LEU A 11 -10.28 -8.94 11.52
CA LEU A 11 -9.86 -7.86 10.62
C LEU A 11 -9.71 -6.52 11.35
N ALA A 12 -10.63 -6.19 12.26
CA ALA A 12 -10.58 -4.97 13.05
C ALA A 12 -9.35 -4.95 13.99
N ALA A 13 -9.04 -6.08 14.64
CA ALA A 13 -7.86 -6.20 15.49
C ALA A 13 -6.55 -6.07 14.70
N PHE A 14 -6.49 -6.65 13.49
CA PHE A 14 -5.32 -6.53 12.62
C PHE A 14 -5.12 -5.09 12.13
N ALA A 15 -6.19 -4.42 11.67
CA ALA A 15 -6.13 -3.01 11.27
C ALA A 15 -5.69 -2.08 12.42
N ALA A 16 -6.15 -2.35 13.64
CA ALA A 16 -5.74 -1.60 14.83
C ALA A 16 -4.23 -1.76 15.13
N SER A 17 -3.62 -2.91 14.82
CA SER A 17 -2.18 -3.13 15.03
C SER A 17 -1.30 -2.31 14.07
N LEU A 18 -1.76 -2.06 12.85
CA LEU A 18 -1.05 -1.27 11.83
C LEU A 18 -1.18 0.24 12.04
N ALA A 19 -2.17 0.68 12.83
CA ALA A 19 -2.42 2.09 13.11
C ALA A 19 -1.55 2.66 14.25
N THR A 20 -0.57 1.90 14.75
CA THR A 20 0.37 2.41 15.77
C THR A 20 1.41 3.30 15.08
N PRO A 21 1.38 4.63 15.21
CA PRO A 21 2.35 5.49 14.57
C PRO A 21 3.63 5.43 15.42
N ALA A 22 4.57 4.59 15.02
CA ALA A 22 5.93 4.67 15.51
C ALA A 22 6.55 5.97 14.98
N LEU A 23 6.48 7.00 15.82
CA LEU A 23 7.43 8.10 15.99
C LEU A 23 8.18 8.56 14.72
N ALA A 24 7.69 9.67 14.18
CA ALA A 24 8.44 10.78 13.58
C ALA A 24 9.93 10.52 13.30
N THR A 25 10.22 10.11 12.06
CA THR A 25 11.57 10.23 11.48
C THR A 25 11.74 11.66 10.93
N PRO A 26 12.86 12.37 11.19
CA PRO A 26 13.06 13.69 10.62
C PRO A 26 13.17 13.60 9.09
N ALA A 27 12.37 14.40 8.40
CA ALA A 27 12.36 14.54 6.95
C ALA A 27 13.68 15.20 6.48
N LEU A 28 14.71 14.39 6.27
CA LEU A 28 15.90 14.80 5.53
C LEU A 28 15.56 14.84 4.03
N GLY A 29 15.40 16.05 3.51
CA GLY A 29 15.64 16.35 2.09
C GLY A 29 14.61 15.82 1.10
N GLN A 30 13.44 16.47 1.02
CA GLN A 30 12.60 16.40 -0.17
C GLN A 30 13.23 17.23 -1.29
N THR A 31 14.16 16.63 -2.04
CA THR A 31 14.50 17.12 -3.38
C THR A 31 13.35 16.72 -4.30
N ARG A 32 12.53 17.70 -4.70
CA ARG A 32 11.40 17.53 -5.63
C ARG A 32 11.88 17.36 -7.08
N ASP A 33 12.80 16.43 -7.35
CA ASP A 33 13.42 16.30 -8.68
C ASP A 33 13.61 14.86 -9.17
N ALA A 34 12.90 13.88 -8.59
CA ALA A 34 12.72 12.59 -9.24
C ALA A 34 11.39 12.58 -9.98
N ALA A 35 11.35 13.17 -11.18
CA ALA A 35 10.27 12.86 -12.12
C ALA A 35 10.41 11.37 -12.48
N PHE A 36 9.52 10.54 -11.95
CA PHE A 36 9.51 9.12 -12.29
C PHE A 36 8.99 8.98 -13.73
N ASP A 37 9.87 8.62 -14.66
CA ASP A 37 9.49 8.27 -16.02
C ASP A 37 8.91 6.85 -16.03
N VAL A 38 7.58 6.76 -15.89
CA VAL A 38 6.84 5.49 -15.87
C VAL A 38 5.64 5.56 -16.80
N ASP A 39 5.30 4.44 -17.43
CA ASP A 39 4.14 4.36 -18.32
C ASP A 39 2.82 4.50 -17.55
N VAL A 40 2.76 3.96 -16.32
CA VAL A 40 1.52 3.88 -15.52
C VAL A 40 1.78 4.11 -14.03
N VAL A 41 0.92 4.89 -13.38
CA VAL A 41 0.86 4.98 -11.92
C VAL A 41 -0.37 4.22 -11.42
N VAL A 42 -0.17 3.30 -10.47
CA VAL A 42 -1.22 2.54 -9.79
C VAL A 42 -1.39 3.09 -8.38
N ILE A 43 -2.60 3.54 -8.05
CA ILE A 43 -2.94 4.03 -6.71
C ILE A 43 -3.64 2.90 -5.93
N GLY A 44 -3.08 2.55 -4.78
CA GLY A 44 -3.44 1.39 -3.97
C GLY A 44 -2.64 0.14 -4.34
N ALA A 45 -2.10 -0.54 -3.33
CA ALA A 45 -1.30 -1.75 -3.32
C ALA A 45 -2.02 -2.92 -2.63
N GLY A 46 -3.35 -2.86 -2.52
CA GLY A 46 -4.18 -4.02 -2.21
C GLY A 46 -4.13 -5.09 -3.33
N ALA A 47 -4.91 -6.16 -3.19
CA ALA A 47 -4.90 -7.29 -4.14
C ALA A 47 -5.10 -6.86 -5.61
N ALA A 48 -5.99 -5.90 -5.85
CA ALA A 48 -6.24 -5.35 -7.19
C ALA A 48 -5.03 -4.56 -7.72
N GLY A 49 -4.41 -3.73 -6.89
CA GLY A 49 -3.24 -2.92 -7.25
C GLY A 49 -2.02 -3.78 -7.58
N VAL A 50 -1.73 -4.78 -6.76
CA VAL A 50 -0.66 -5.75 -7.02
C VAL A 50 -0.96 -6.58 -8.25
N GLY A 51 -2.21 -7.02 -8.43
CA GLY A 51 -2.65 -7.72 -9.63
C GLY A 51 -2.41 -6.91 -10.91
N ALA A 52 -2.82 -5.64 -10.89
CA ALA A 52 -2.61 -4.70 -12.00
C ALA A 52 -1.12 -4.47 -12.27
N ALA A 53 -0.31 -4.19 -11.24
CA ALA A 53 1.13 -3.98 -11.40
C ALA A 53 1.85 -5.20 -11.99
N ARG A 54 1.45 -6.42 -11.59
CA ARG A 54 1.98 -7.67 -12.16
C ARG A 54 1.65 -7.80 -13.64
N GLU A 55 0.42 -7.52 -14.03
CA GLU A 55 -0.01 -7.60 -15.42
C GLU A 55 0.64 -6.53 -16.30
N LEU A 56 0.75 -5.29 -15.80
CA LEU A 56 1.47 -4.20 -16.48
C LEU A 56 2.93 -4.58 -16.76
N ARG A 57 3.62 -5.16 -15.78
CA ARG A 57 4.99 -5.67 -15.96
C ARG A 57 5.05 -6.82 -16.96
N ARG A 58 4.09 -7.74 -16.94
CA ARG A 58 3.99 -8.84 -17.93
C ARG A 58 3.86 -8.32 -19.36
N LEU A 59 3.17 -7.19 -19.55
CA LEU A 59 3.02 -6.49 -20.82
C LEU A 59 4.22 -5.59 -21.18
N GLY A 60 5.28 -5.59 -20.38
CA GLY A 60 6.48 -4.78 -20.60
C GLY A 60 6.31 -3.30 -20.29
N LYS A 61 5.28 -2.92 -19.52
CA LYS A 61 5.07 -1.55 -19.06
C LYS A 61 5.78 -1.29 -17.74
N SER A 62 6.42 -0.13 -17.63
CA SER A 62 6.93 0.36 -16.36
C SER A 62 5.77 0.91 -15.53
N CYS A 63 5.77 0.63 -14.22
CA CYS A 63 4.72 1.14 -13.36
C CYS A 63 5.23 1.52 -11.96
N LEU A 64 4.69 2.60 -11.42
CA LEU A 64 4.89 3.04 -10.04
C LEU A 64 3.61 2.74 -9.24
N VAL A 65 3.75 2.06 -8.10
CA VAL A 65 2.63 1.81 -7.18
C VAL A 65 2.76 2.76 -5.99
N LEU A 66 1.68 3.47 -5.67
CA LEU A 66 1.57 4.35 -4.52
C LEU A 66 0.49 3.79 -3.59
N GLU A 67 0.83 3.54 -2.32
CA GLU A 67 -0.10 3.08 -1.26
C GLU A 67 -0.44 4.25 -0.32
#